data_AF-X0SDL4-F1
#
_entry.id   AF-X0SDL4-F1
#
_cell.length_a   1.000
_cell.length_b   1.000
_cell.length_c   1.000
_cell.angle_alpha   90.00
_cell.angle_beta   90.00
_cell.angle_gamma   90.00
#
_symmetry.space_group_name_H-M   'P 1'
#
loop_
_entity.id
_entity.type
_entity.pdbx_description
1 polymer ?
#
loop_
_entity_poly.entity_id
_entity_poly.type
_entity_poly.pdbx_seq_one_letter_code
_entity_poly.pdbx_strand_id
1 'polypeptide(L)'
;MSEKLEELGVEDEPDFPITIFGNQVFGGWESEETTGRAIEEALQQCLAGNCPPPAGEEPGDGIDVPFWGEIIPGDYSLPALAVILGLVDGFNPCAMWVLVYLISLIATLRDRKRIWLIVGSFVLASGVLYFLFMTAWLNAFLFIGYVRPVTTVI
;
A
#
# COMPACT_ATOMS: atom_id res chain seq x y z
N MET A 1 -6.97 2.73 13.34
CA MET A 1 -6.71 2.67 14.79
C MET A 1 -6.10 1.32 15.12
N SER A 2 -6.69 0.21 14.67
CA SER A 2 -6.05 -1.12 14.61
C SER A 2 -4.62 -1.08 14.06
N GLU A 3 -4.42 -0.47 12.89
CA GLU A 3 -3.08 -0.36 12.24
C GLU A 3 -2.01 0.30 13.15
N LYS A 4 -2.39 1.30 13.97
CA LYS A 4 -1.48 1.94 14.91
C LYS A 4 -1.22 1.15 16.19
N LEU A 5 -2.13 0.25 16.55
CA LEU A 5 -1.98 -0.63 17.72
C LEU A 5 -1.11 -1.83 17.35
N GLU A 6 -1.25 -2.30 16.11
CA GLU A 6 -0.43 -3.32 15.47
C GLU A 6 1.03 -2.85 15.30
N GLU A 7 1.25 -1.59 14.89
CA GLU A 7 2.58 -0.93 14.90
C GLU A 7 3.22 -0.86 16.31
N LEU A 8 2.40 -0.97 17.36
CA LEU A 8 2.85 -0.97 18.75
C LEU A 8 2.95 -2.40 19.34
N GLY A 9 2.79 -3.44 18.50
CA GLY A 9 2.92 -4.85 18.88
C GLY A 9 1.76 -5.38 19.73
N VAL A 10 0.56 -4.80 19.59
CA VAL A 10 -0.63 -5.23 20.31
C VAL A 10 -1.37 -6.30 19.50
N GLU A 11 -1.18 -7.56 19.88
CA GLU A 11 -1.79 -8.74 19.21
C GLU A 11 -3.29 -8.92 19.54
N ASP A 12 -3.76 -8.39 20.67
CA ASP A 12 -5.15 -8.51 21.15
C ASP A 12 -5.89 -7.16 21.12
N GLU A 13 -7.15 -7.14 20.68
CA GLU A 13 -7.96 -5.91 20.60
C GLU A 13 -8.15 -5.30 22.01
N PRO A 14 -7.50 -4.17 22.35
CA PRO A 14 -7.49 -3.67 23.72
C PRO A 14 -8.84 -3.05 24.08
N ASP A 15 -9.27 -3.24 25.33
CA ASP A 15 -10.51 -2.65 25.85
C ASP A 15 -10.50 -1.11 25.73
N PHE A 16 -11.64 -0.54 25.35
CA PHE A 16 -11.81 0.93 25.29
C PHE A 16 -12.16 1.48 26.69
N PRO A 17 -11.63 2.66 27.08
CA PRO A 17 -10.76 3.56 26.33
C PRO A 17 -9.29 3.12 26.35
N ILE A 18 -8.56 3.39 25.25
CA ILE A 18 -7.14 3.06 25.11
C ILE A 18 -6.27 4.27 25.47
N THR A 19 -5.22 4.03 26.25
CA THR A 19 -4.17 5.02 26.56
C THR A 19 -2.84 4.57 25.96
N ILE A 20 -2.19 5.43 25.19
CA ILE A 20 -0.89 5.15 24.56
C ILE A 20 0.16 6.06 25.16
N PHE A 21 1.23 5.49 25.71
CA PHE A 21 2.35 6.25 26.27
C PHE A 21 3.70 5.67 25.83
N GLY A 22 4.53 6.50 25.18
CA GLY A 22 5.73 6.01 24.50
C GLY A 22 5.35 4.95 23.47
N ASN A 23 5.88 3.74 23.65
CA ASN A 23 5.60 2.61 22.77
C ASN A 23 4.77 1.52 23.47
N GLN A 24 4.06 1.88 24.54
CA GLN A 24 3.23 0.99 25.33
C GLN A 24 1.75 1.34 25.14
N VAL A 25 0.91 0.31 25.09
CA VAL A 25 -0.55 0.43 24.95
C VAL A 25 -1.22 -0.14 26.19
N PHE A 26 -2.12 0.66 26.77
CA PHE A 26 -2.94 0.28 27.91
C PHE A 26 -4.41 0.28 27.48
N GLY A 27 -5.07 -0.88 27.57
CA GLY A 27 -6.51 -1.02 27.34
C GLY A 27 -7.31 -0.84 28.61
N GLY A 28 -8.40 -0.07 28.54
CA GLY A 28 -9.33 0.19 29.63
C GLY A 28 -8.81 1.13 30.72
N TRP A 29 -9.70 1.44 31.66
CA TRP A 29 -9.35 2.13 32.91
C TRP A 29 -10.22 1.54 34.03
N GLU A 30 -9.61 0.81 34.97
CA GLU A 30 -10.34 0.21 36.08
C GLU A 30 -10.30 1.09 37.34
N SER A 31 -9.11 1.50 37.78
CA SER A 31 -8.93 2.37 38.93
C SER A 31 -7.55 3.04 38.95
N GLU A 32 -7.38 4.06 39.81
CA GLU A 32 -6.08 4.70 40.05
C GLU A 32 -5.05 3.71 40.63
N GLU A 33 -5.48 2.77 41.46
CA GLU A 33 -4.59 1.81 42.14
C GLU A 33 -4.11 0.68 41.22
N THR A 34 -4.84 0.38 40.14
CA THR A 34 -4.53 -0.68 39.18
C THR A 34 -3.95 -0.11 37.88
N THR A 35 -4.81 0.22 36.93
CA THR A 35 -4.41 0.75 35.60
C THR A 35 -3.69 2.08 35.74
N GLY A 36 -4.11 2.94 36.68
CA GLY A 36 -3.46 4.24 36.93
C GLY A 36 -1.99 4.10 37.34
N ARG A 37 -1.70 3.20 38.29
CA ARG A 37 -0.33 2.90 38.71
C ARG A 37 0.54 2.35 37.59
N ALA A 38 0.01 1.45 36.76
CA ALA A 38 0.75 0.89 35.63
C ALA A 38 1.15 1.99 34.62
N ILE A 39 0.25 2.92 34.34
CA ILE A 39 0.51 4.07 33.46
C ILE A 39 1.52 5.03 34.10
N GLU A 40 1.41 5.29 35.40
CA GLU A 40 2.35 6.16 36.11
C GLU A 40 3.76 5.57 36.17
N GLU A 41 3.90 4.26 36.42
CA GLU A 41 5.19 3.57 36.41
C GLU A 41 5.83 3.61 35.02
N ALA A 42 5.05 3.39 33.95
CA ALA A 42 5.51 3.52 32.57
C ALA A 42 5.94 4.97 32.24
N LEU A 43 5.20 5.97 32.72
CA LEU A 43 5.55 7.38 32.58
C LEU A 43 6.89 7.69 33.27
N GLN A 44 7.07 7.26 34.52
CA GLN A 44 8.30 7.48 35.27
C GLN A 44 9.50 6.77 34.60
N GLN A 45 9.31 5.56 34.09
CA GLN A 45 10.34 4.81 33.39
C GLN A 45 10.80 5.50 32.10
N CYS A 46 9.86 6.02 31.29
CA CYS A 46 10.20 6.73 30.07
C CYS A 46 10.82 8.11 30.36
N LEU A 47 10.39 8.81 31.42
CA LEU A 47 11.04 10.05 31.87
C LEU A 47 12.48 9.81 32.38
N ALA A 48 12.75 8.63 32.94
CA ALA A 48 14.10 8.20 33.33
C ALA A 48 14.99 7.79 32.14
N GLY A 49 14.48 7.87 30.90
CA GLY A 49 15.21 7.52 29.67
C GLY A 49 15.24 6.03 29.34
N ASN A 50 14.55 5.18 30.12
CA ASN A 50 14.52 3.72 29.94
C ASN A 50 13.20 3.25 29.31
N CYS A 51 12.67 4.03 28.36
CA CYS A 51 11.41 3.69 27.70
C CYS A 51 11.61 2.40 26.88
N PRO A 52 10.73 1.40 27.02
CA PRO A 52 10.86 0.17 26.25
C PRO A 52 10.77 0.46 24.74
N PRO A 53 11.57 -0.23 23.91
CA PRO A 53 11.52 -0.12 22.46
C PRO A 53 10.14 -0.60 21.95
N PRO A 54 9.74 -0.19 20.73
CA PRO A 54 8.45 -0.59 20.18
C PRO A 54 8.42 -2.11 20.01
N ALA A 55 7.34 -2.74 20.45
CA ALA A 55 7.16 -4.19 20.34
C ALA A 55 6.89 -4.66 18.89
N GLY A 56 6.77 -3.73 17.93
CA GLY A 56 6.40 -3.98 16.53
C GLY A 56 7.50 -3.74 15.49
N GLU A 57 8.79 -3.70 15.85
CA GLU A 57 9.86 -3.81 14.84
C GLU A 57 9.98 -5.27 14.36
N GLU A 58 8.93 -5.78 13.71
CA GLU A 58 9.07 -6.96 12.87
C GLU A 58 9.87 -6.57 11.61
N PRO A 59 10.91 -7.33 11.21
CA PRO A 59 11.59 -7.11 9.94
C PRO A 59 10.55 -7.24 8.83
N GLY A 60 10.32 -6.15 8.09
CA GLY A 60 9.19 -6.00 7.19
C GLY A 60 9.00 -7.21 6.28
N ASP A 61 7.76 -7.69 6.19
CA ASP A 61 7.33 -8.86 5.43
C ASP A 61 8.12 -9.03 4.12
N GLY A 62 9.14 -9.89 4.19
CA GLY A 62 9.98 -10.24 3.06
C GLY A 62 9.16 -11.02 2.05
N ILE A 63 9.15 -10.56 0.81
CA ILE A 63 8.53 -11.30 -0.29
C ILE A 63 9.59 -12.23 -0.88
N ASP A 64 9.39 -13.53 -0.76
CA ASP A 64 10.20 -14.54 -1.41
C ASP A 64 9.89 -14.59 -2.92
N VAL A 65 10.80 -14.08 -3.74
CA VAL A 65 10.68 -14.20 -5.21
C VAL A 65 11.53 -15.36 -5.71
N PRO A 66 10.94 -16.29 -6.49
CA PRO A 66 11.73 -17.34 -7.12
C PRO A 66 12.82 -16.69 -8.00
N PHE A 67 14.05 -17.19 -7.89
CA PHE A 67 15.30 -16.71 -8.52
C PHE A 67 16.05 -15.56 -7.84
N TRP A 68 15.40 -14.67 -7.06
CA TRP A 68 16.06 -13.46 -6.51
C TRP A 68 16.19 -13.46 -4.97
N GLY A 69 15.54 -14.41 -4.30
CA GLY A 69 15.57 -14.54 -2.84
C GLY A 69 14.52 -13.65 -2.16
N GLU A 70 14.69 -13.42 -0.86
CA GLU A 70 13.80 -12.59 -0.04
C GLU A 70 14.04 -11.10 -0.35
N ILE A 71 12.99 -10.40 -0.78
CA ILE A 71 13.02 -8.96 -1.05
C ILE A 71 12.08 -8.26 -0.07
N ILE A 72 12.62 -7.33 0.72
CA ILE A 72 11.84 -6.47 1.61
C ILE A 72 11.45 -5.21 0.82
N PRO A 73 10.17 -5.03 0.42
CA PRO A 73 9.76 -3.89 -0.40
C PRO A 73 9.89 -2.56 0.34
N GLY A 74 9.84 -2.59 1.68
CA GLY A 74 9.97 -1.43 2.56
C GLY A 74 11.33 -0.72 2.47
N ASP A 75 12.37 -1.39 2.00
CA ASP A 75 13.71 -0.82 1.84
C ASP A 75 13.87 0.02 0.56
N TYR A 76 12.91 -0.07 -0.37
CA TYR A 76 12.95 0.64 -1.64
C TYR A 76 12.14 1.95 -1.60
N SER A 77 12.73 3.03 -2.13
CA SER A 77 11.99 4.28 -2.32
C SER A 77 10.81 4.09 -3.30
N LEU A 78 9.67 4.71 -3.02
CA LEU A 78 8.46 4.66 -3.87
C LEU A 78 8.73 4.94 -5.36
N PRO A 79 9.60 5.92 -5.73
CA PRO A 79 9.94 6.14 -7.14
C PRO A 79 10.72 4.98 -7.76
N ALA A 80 11.64 4.37 -7.00
CA ALA A 80 12.40 3.22 -7.48
C ALA A 80 11.48 2.02 -7.73
N LEU A 81 10.56 1.75 -6.80
CA LEU A 81 9.55 0.69 -6.96
C LEU A 81 8.66 0.93 -8.19
N ALA A 82 8.20 2.16 -8.39
CA ALA A 82 7.39 2.53 -9.56
C ALA A 82 8.14 2.31 -10.88
N VAL A 83 9.44 2.63 -10.95
CA VAL A 83 10.27 2.38 -12.13
C VAL A 83 10.43 0.89 -12.39
N ILE A 84 10.70 0.09 -11.35
CA ILE A 84 10.88 -1.36 -11.47
C ILE A 84 9.58 -2.01 -11.97
N LEU A 85 8.45 -1.74 -11.31
CA LEU A 85 7.16 -2.29 -11.68
C LEU A 85 6.72 -1.83 -13.07
N GLY A 86 6.93 -0.55 -13.40
CA GLY A 86 6.63 -0.02 -14.73
C GLY A 86 7.48 -0.65 -15.85
N LEU A 87 8.74 -0.99 -15.56
CA LEU A 87 9.59 -1.71 -16.50
C LEU A 87 9.10 -3.14 -16.71
N VAL A 88 8.78 -3.84 -15.62
CA VAL A 88 8.22 -5.21 -15.68
C VAL A 88 6.91 -5.23 -16.46
N ASP A 89 6.00 -4.28 -16.24
CA ASP A 89 4.75 -4.15 -16.99
C ASP A 89 5.00 -3.74 -18.46
N GLY A 90 6.00 -2.91 -18.74
CA GLY A 90 6.40 -2.53 -20.10
C GLY A 90 6.92 -3.69 -20.94
N PHE A 91 7.56 -4.69 -20.32
CA PHE A 91 8.00 -5.93 -20.97
C PHE A 91 6.90 -7.01 -21.04
N ASN A 92 5.65 -6.65 -20.72
CA ASN A 92 4.51 -7.56 -20.85
C ASN A 92 4.34 -7.98 -22.33
N PRO A 93 4.25 -9.30 -22.62
CA PRO A 93 4.11 -9.79 -23.99
C PRO A 93 2.92 -9.16 -24.71
N CYS A 94 1.80 -8.91 -24.03
CA CYS A 94 0.63 -8.28 -24.63
C CYS A 94 0.93 -6.86 -25.13
N ALA A 95 1.60 -6.04 -24.32
CA ALA A 95 1.98 -4.67 -24.70
C ALA A 95 3.03 -4.67 -25.83
N MET A 96 4.00 -5.57 -25.75
CA MET A 96 5.06 -5.70 -26.75
C MET A 96 4.51 -6.07 -28.13
N TRP A 97 3.61 -7.06 -28.22
CA TRP A 97 3.04 -7.49 -29.50
C TRP A 97 2.23 -6.40 -30.19
N VAL A 98 1.46 -5.61 -29.43
CA VAL A 98 0.70 -4.48 -29.97
C VAL A 98 1.63 -3.40 -30.52
N LEU A 99 2.73 -3.10 -29.81
CA LEU A 99 3.73 -2.13 -30.27
C LEU A 99 4.39 -2.60 -31.58
N VAL A 100 4.83 -3.85 -31.65
CA VAL A 100 5.44 -4.42 -32.88
C VAL A 100 4.47 -4.37 -34.04
N TYR A 101 3.20 -4.75 -33.82
CA TYR A 101 2.15 -4.67 -34.83
C TYR A 101 1.97 -3.23 -35.35
N LEU A 102 1.87 -2.26 -34.44
CA LEU A 102 1.70 -0.86 -34.79
C LEU A 102 2.88 -0.32 -35.59
N ILE A 103 4.12 -0.63 -35.18
CA ILE A 103 5.35 -0.23 -35.90
C ILE A 103 5.38 -0.85 -37.30
N SER A 104 5.05 -2.14 -37.43
CA SER A 104 5.02 -2.84 -38.73
C SER A 104 4.01 -2.20 -39.69
N LEU A 105 2.83 -1.86 -39.19
CA LEU A 105 1.79 -1.17 -39.97
C LEU A 105 2.29 0.19 -40.48
N ILE A 106 2.90 0.99 -39.59
CA ILE A 106 3.42 2.33 -39.90
C ILE A 106 4.59 2.27 -40.87
N ALA A 107 5.50 1.30 -40.71
CA ALA A 107 6.65 1.14 -41.60
C ALA A 107 6.25 0.88 -43.06
N THR A 108 5.06 0.30 -43.28
CA THR A 108 4.52 0.03 -44.62
C THR A 108 3.78 1.26 -45.21
N LEU A 109 3.39 2.21 -44.36
CA LEU A 109 2.69 3.44 -44.74
C LEU A 109 3.68 4.54 -45.16
N ARG A 110 3.46 5.14 -46.33
CA ARG A 110 4.31 6.24 -46.85
C ARG A 110 3.73 7.64 -46.58
N ASP A 111 2.47 7.71 -46.15
CA ASP A 111 1.73 8.96 -45.94
C ASP A 111 1.69 9.35 -44.46
N ARG A 112 2.30 10.50 -44.15
CA ARG A 112 2.39 11.04 -42.78
C ARG A 112 1.02 11.33 -42.16
N LYS A 113 0.01 11.71 -42.96
CA LYS A 113 -1.34 11.99 -42.43
C LYS A 113 -2.02 10.72 -41.94
N ARG A 114 -1.87 9.63 -42.68
CA ARG A 114 -2.42 8.31 -42.30
C ARG A 114 -1.73 7.76 -41.05
N ILE A 115 -0.40 7.92 -40.96
CA ILE A 115 0.37 7.54 -39.78
C ILE A 115 -0.15 8.27 -38.54
N TRP A 116 -0.33 9.59 -38.62
CA TRP A 116 -0.82 10.39 -37.50
C TRP A 116 -2.25 10.03 -37.07
N LEU A 117 -3.13 9.73 -38.04
CA LEU A 117 -4.50 9.26 -37.73
C LEU A 117 -4.52 7.89 -37.05
N ILE A 118 -3.69 6.96 -37.50
CA ILE A 118 -3.65 5.60 -36.94
C ILE A 118 -3.03 5.62 -35.54
N VAL A 119 -1.85 6.22 -35.38
CA VAL A 119 -1.17 6.32 -34.08
C VAL A 119 -2.00 7.16 -33.12
N GLY A 120 -2.52 8.30 -33.58
CA GLY A 120 -3.33 9.19 -32.76
C GLY A 120 -4.61 8.53 -32.27
N SER A 121 -5.34 7.84 -33.15
CA SER A 121 -6.56 7.13 -32.74
C SER A 121 -6.26 5.95 -31.79
N PHE A 122 -5.17 5.21 -32.03
CA PHE A 122 -4.73 4.14 -31.15
C PHE A 122 -4.35 4.63 -29.74
N VAL A 123 -3.52 5.69 -29.65
CA VAL A 123 -3.10 6.26 -28.37
C VAL A 123 -4.29 6.87 -27.63
N LEU A 124 -5.17 7.57 -28.34
CA LEU A 124 -6.38 8.15 -27.74
C LEU A 124 -7.33 7.07 -27.22
N ALA A 125 -7.62 6.04 -28.00
CA ALA A 125 -8.46 4.93 -27.57
C ALA A 125 -7.87 4.19 -26.37
N SER A 126 -6.56 3.91 -26.40
CA SER A 126 -5.85 3.26 -25.28
C SER A 126 -5.87 4.11 -24.02
N GLY A 127 -5.63 5.42 -24.15
CA GLY A 127 -5.68 6.36 -23.03
C GLY A 127 -7.07 6.47 -22.41
N VAL A 128 -8.12 6.57 -23.23
CA VAL A 128 -9.51 6.57 -22.74
C VAL A 128 -9.84 5.27 -22.03
N LEU A 129 -9.47 4.12 -22.61
CA LEU A 129 -9.74 2.82 -22.00
C LEU A 129 -9.00 2.65 -20.66
N TYR A 130 -7.72 3.00 -20.60
CA TYR A 130 -6.93 2.98 -19.35
C TYR A 130 -7.53 3.89 -18.29
N PHE A 131 -7.90 5.12 -18.67
CA PHE A 131 -8.52 6.07 -17.76
C PHE A 131 -9.85 5.52 -17.20
N LEU A 132 -10.68 4.93 -18.06
CA LEU A 132 -11.94 4.32 -17.64
C LEU A 132 -11.72 3.13 -16.71
N PHE A 133 -10.76 2.25 -17.00
CA PHE A 133 -10.44 1.13 -16.12
C PHE A 133 -9.93 1.59 -14.75
N MET A 134 -8.97 2.51 -14.73
CA MET A 134 -8.46 3.06 -13.46
C MET A 134 -9.56 3.74 -12.66
N THR A 135 -10.39 4.54 -13.32
CA THR A 135 -11.53 5.21 -12.68
C THR A 135 -12.56 4.20 -12.16
N ALA A 136 -12.95 3.22 -12.98
CA ALA A 136 -13.94 2.21 -12.61
C ALA A 136 -13.43 1.34 -11.46
N TRP A 137 -12.17 0.94 -11.49
CA TRP A 137 -11.53 0.13 -10.46
C TRP A 137 -11.41 0.88 -9.13
N LEU A 138 -10.97 2.15 -9.17
CA LEU A 138 -10.96 3.02 -7.99
C LEU A 138 -12.37 3.16 -7.40
N ASN A 139 -13.37 3.42 -8.23
CA ASN A 139 -14.75 3.55 -7.76
C ASN A 139 -15.31 2.22 -7.23
N ALA A 140 -14.95 1.09 -7.83
CA ALA A 140 -15.33 -0.23 -7.35
C ALA A 140 -14.71 -0.54 -5.97
N PHE A 141 -13.43 -0.22 -5.79
CA PHE A 141 -12.77 -0.35 -4.49
C PHE A 141 -13.31 0.61 -3.44
N LEU A 142 -13.63 1.85 -3.82
CA LEU A 142 -14.29 2.78 -2.92
C LEU A 142 -15.68 2.26 -2.54
N PHE A 143 -16.46 1.74 -3.48
CA PHE A 143 -17.78 1.15 -3.22
C PHE A 143 -17.69 -0.06 -2.28
N ILE A 144 -16.72 -0.94 -2.52
CA ILE A 144 -16.44 -2.11 -1.66
C ILE A 144 -15.90 -1.68 -0.29
N GLY A 145 -15.05 -0.66 -0.22
CA GLY A 145 -14.62 -0.05 1.04
C GLY A 145 -15.81 0.59 1.78
N TYR A 146 -16.75 1.18 1.04
CA TYR A 146 -17.99 1.76 1.58
C TYR A 146 -19.01 0.74 2.06
N VAL A 147 -18.84 -0.56 1.79
CA VAL A 147 -19.65 -1.61 2.44
C VAL A 147 -19.03 -2.11 3.75
N ARG A 148 -17.84 -1.63 4.16
CA ARG A 148 -17.32 -1.85 5.53
C ARG A 148 -18.15 -1.25 6.68
N PRO A 149 -19.06 -0.26 6.53
CA PRO A 149 -19.98 0.12 7.61
C PRO A 149 -20.92 -1.02 8.00
N VAL A 150 -21.13 -2.03 7.13
CA VAL A 150 -21.91 -3.23 7.49
C VAL A 150 -21.13 -4.10 8.48
N THR A 151 -19.80 -4.13 8.40
CA THR A 151 -18.94 -4.86 9.34
C THR A 151 -18.85 -4.18 10.72
N THR A 152 -19.16 -2.89 10.82
CA THR A 152 -19.18 -2.14 12.09
C THR A 152 -20.56 -2.11 12.75
N VAL A 153 -21.60 -2.60 12.06
CA VAL A 153 -23.00 -2.59 12.55
C VAL A 153 -23.48 -3.98 12.97
N ILE A 154 -22.65 -5.03 12.84
CA ILE A 154 -22.85 -6.37 13.44
C ILE A 154 -21.97 -6.50 14.68
#